data_AF-A0A7X8CLJ6-F1
#
_entry.id   AF-A0A7X8CLJ6-F1
#
_cell.length_a   1.000
_cell.length_b   1.000
_cell.length_c   1.000
_cell.angle_alpha   90.00
_cell.angle_beta   90.00
_cell.angle_gamma   90.00
#
_symmetry.space_group_name_H-M   'P 1'
#
loop_
_entity.id
_entity.type
_entity.pdbx_description
1 polymer ?
#
loop_
_entity_poly.entity_id
_entity_poly.type
_entity_poly.pdbx_seq_one_letter_code
_entity_poly.pdbx_strand_id
1 'polypeptide(L)'
;RVYNFQRIFNIRRGYGTRKYDAQPYRAAGPVTKEEYLSREERYDKQLKEQVGVDPTKMTLEEKMAALRKYREDRYEKLLDAVYERRGWNKNGVPTIEHLKKIGMDLPELIEVVKPLQ
;
A
#
# COMPACT_ATOMS: atom_id res chain seq x y z
N ARG A 1 7.56 -8.93 -17.90
CA ARG A 1 6.78 -8.74 -19.15
C ARG A 1 5.29 -8.98 -18.93
N VAL A 2 4.81 -10.21 -18.68
CA VAL A 2 3.36 -10.53 -18.54
C VAL A 2 2.64 -9.71 -17.45
N TYR A 3 3.21 -9.58 -16.25
CA TYR A 3 2.62 -8.75 -15.18
C TYR A 3 2.41 -7.28 -15.58
N ASN A 4 3.31 -6.71 -16.39
CA ASN A 4 3.16 -5.32 -16.86
C ASN A 4 2.01 -5.23 -17.87
N PHE A 5 1.87 -6.21 -18.77
CA PHE A 5 0.73 -6.27 -19.67
C PHE A 5 -0.60 -6.35 -18.90
N GLN A 6 -0.71 -7.25 -17.91
CA GLN A 6 -1.91 -7.38 -17.08
C GLN A 6 -2.21 -6.10 -16.29
N ARG A 7 -1.18 -5.45 -15.75
CA ARG A 7 -1.32 -4.17 -15.04
C ARG A 7 -1.88 -3.09 -15.97
N ILE A 8 -1.31 -2.95 -17.17
CA ILE A 8 -1.74 -1.94 -18.15
C ILE A 8 -3.14 -2.26 -18.68
N PHE A 9 -3.46 -3.54 -18.87
CA PHE A 9 -4.81 -3.96 -19.21
C PHE A 9 -5.83 -3.50 -18.14
N ASN A 10 -5.52 -3.69 -16.85
CA ASN A 10 -6.38 -3.21 -15.77
C ASN A 10 -6.54 -1.68 -15.81
N ILE A 11 -5.45 -0.94 -16.06
CA ILE A 11 -5.46 0.52 -16.23
C ILE A 11 -6.39 0.95 -17.35
N ARG A 12 -6.31 0.29 -18.51
CA ARG A 12 -7.22 0.52 -19.63
C ARG A 12 -8.69 0.26 -19.27
N ARG A 13 -8.96 -0.64 -18.32
CA ARG A 13 -10.31 -0.93 -17.81
C ARG A 13 -10.75 0.00 -16.68
N GLY A 14 -9.93 0.99 -16.30
CA GLY A 14 -10.22 1.94 -15.22
C GLY A 14 -9.76 1.49 -13.83
N TYR A 15 -8.98 0.41 -13.72
CA TYR A 15 -8.47 -0.17 -12.47
C TYR A 15 -6.94 -0.17 -12.40
N GLY A 16 -6.33 -0.57 -11.28
CA GLY A 16 -4.87 -0.81 -11.26
C GLY A 16 -3.98 0.44 -11.21
N THR A 17 -4.46 1.53 -10.62
CA THR A 17 -3.59 2.55 -9.99
C THR A 17 -3.50 2.28 -8.48
N ARG A 18 -2.65 3.05 -7.77
CA ARG A 18 -2.39 2.87 -6.33
C ARG A 18 -3.66 2.72 -5.49
N LYS A 19 -4.71 3.48 -5.80
CA LYS A 19 -5.99 3.43 -5.07
C LYS A 19 -6.64 2.03 -5.05
N TYR A 20 -6.33 1.18 -6.04
CA TYR A 20 -6.86 -0.19 -6.13
C TYR A 20 -5.96 -1.23 -5.47
N ASP A 21 -4.75 -0.85 -5.06
CA ASP A 21 -3.84 -1.72 -4.30
C ASP A 21 -4.00 -1.49 -2.78
N ALA A 22 -5.06 -0.82 -2.34
CA ALA A 22 -5.32 -0.56 -0.93
C ALA A 22 -5.81 -1.82 -0.20
N GLN A 23 -5.28 -2.06 1.00
CA GLN A 23 -5.78 -3.11 1.87
C GLN A 23 -7.14 -2.74 2.50
N PRO A 24 -8.00 -3.72 2.83
CA PRO A 24 -9.22 -3.46 3.59
C PRO A 24 -8.90 -2.85 4.96
N TYR A 25 -9.75 -1.94 5.44
CA TYR A 25 -9.59 -1.27 6.75
C TYR A 25 -9.31 -2.26 7.90
N ARG A 26 -10.03 -3.39 7.93
CA ARG A 26 -9.87 -4.43 8.95
C ARG A 26 -8.47 -5.09 8.97
N ALA A 27 -7.76 -5.10 7.86
CA ALA A 27 -6.41 -5.69 7.78
C ALA A 27 -5.37 -4.83 8.53
N ALA A 28 -5.59 -3.51 8.63
CA ALA A 28 -4.65 -2.59 9.24
C ALA A 28 -4.70 -2.54 10.78
N GLY A 29 -5.68 -3.17 11.44
CA GLY A 29 -5.77 -3.13 12.90
C GLY A 29 -7.15 -3.48 13.45
N PRO A 30 -7.29 -3.50 14.80
CA PRO A 30 -8.57 -3.70 15.44
C PRO A 30 -9.58 -2.66 14.94
N VAL A 31 -10.79 -3.12 14.66
CA VAL A 31 -11.91 -2.31 14.16
C VAL A 31 -12.77 -1.83 15.32
N THR A 32 -12.91 -2.65 16.37
CA THR A 32 -13.70 -2.32 17.57
C THR A 32 -12.83 -2.28 18.82
N LYS A 33 -13.39 -1.72 19.90
CA LYS A 33 -12.73 -1.63 21.21
C LYS A 33 -12.51 -3.02 21.80
N GLU A 34 -13.48 -3.91 21.65
CA GLU A 34 -13.44 -5.28 22.14
C GLU A 34 -12.32 -6.07 21.46
N GLU A 35 -12.11 -5.87 20.15
CA GLU A 35 -11.00 -6.47 19.43
C GLU A 35 -9.64 -6.01 19.96
N TYR A 36 -9.51 -4.73 20.31
CA TYR A 36 -8.29 -4.22 20.94
C TYR A 36 -8.10 -4.88 22.31
N LEU A 37 -9.09 -4.79 23.18
CA LEU A 37 -9.04 -5.28 24.56
C LEU A 37 -8.78 -6.80 24.63
N SER A 38 -9.35 -7.58 23.70
CA SER A 38 -9.12 -9.03 23.62
C SER A 38 -7.66 -9.43 23.41
N ARG A 39 -6.81 -8.48 22.97
CA ARG A 39 -5.39 -8.68 22.68
C ARG A 39 -4.55 -7.47 23.13
N GLU A 40 -4.95 -6.83 24.23
CA GLU A 40 -4.36 -5.56 24.68
C GLU A 40 -2.85 -5.65 24.84
N GLU A 41 -2.34 -6.67 25.55
CA GLU A 41 -0.90 -6.87 25.77
C GLU A 41 -0.11 -6.87 24.45
N ARG A 42 -0.64 -7.54 23.42
CA ARG A 42 0.00 -7.60 22.09
C ARG A 42 0.05 -6.22 21.44
N TYR A 43 -1.04 -5.46 21.50
CA TYR A 43 -1.12 -4.16 20.84
C TYR A 43 -0.33 -3.09 21.58
N ASP A 44 -0.38 -3.07 22.90
CA ASP A 44 0.41 -2.17 23.73
C ASP A 44 1.92 -2.41 23.53
N LYS A 45 2.34 -3.67 23.43
CA LYS A 45 3.72 -4.03 23.07
C LYS A 45 4.13 -3.45 21.72
N GLN A 46 3.27 -3.55 20.69
CA GLN A 46 3.56 -2.99 19.37
C GLN A 46 3.62 -1.46 19.38
N LEU A 47 2.72 -0.80 20.11
CA LEU A 47 2.76 0.66 20.28
C LEU A 47 4.10 1.11 20.90
N LYS A 48 4.56 0.40 21.93
CA LYS A 48 5.81 0.72 22.59
C LYS A 48 7.05 0.43 21.73
N GLU A 49 7.14 -0.78 21.18
CA GLU A 49 8.36 -1.26 20.51
C GLU A 49 8.47 -0.83 19.05
N GLN A 50 7.35 -0.72 18.33
CA GLN A 50 7.36 -0.45 16.90
C GLN A 50 6.96 0.99 16.57
N VAL A 51 5.94 1.51 17.27
CA VAL A 51 5.46 2.88 17.05
C VAL A 51 6.27 3.89 17.87
N GLY A 52 6.84 3.46 19.01
CA GLY A 52 7.64 4.30 19.88
C GLY A 52 6.83 5.21 20.81
N VAL A 53 5.58 4.83 21.12
CA VAL A 53 4.68 5.59 22.00
C VAL A 53 4.35 4.81 23.27
N ASP A 54 4.11 5.53 24.37
CA ASP A 54 3.72 4.92 25.64
C ASP A 54 2.19 4.75 25.72
N PRO A 55 1.66 3.53 25.60
CA PRO A 55 0.21 3.31 25.58
C PRO A 55 -0.46 3.66 26.92
N THR A 56 0.27 3.68 28.03
CA THR A 56 -0.31 3.98 29.36
C THR A 56 -0.80 5.42 29.50
N LYS A 57 -0.33 6.31 28.62
CA LYS A 57 -0.68 7.73 28.58
C LYS A 57 -1.75 8.05 27.53
N MET A 58 -2.37 7.03 26.95
CA MET A 58 -3.29 7.15 25.82
C MET A 58 -4.64 6.54 26.16
N THR A 59 -5.71 7.15 25.65
CA THR A 59 -7.04 6.55 25.61
C THR A 59 -7.06 5.36 24.63
N LEU A 60 -8.06 4.48 24.77
CA LEU A 60 -8.17 3.29 23.92
C LEU A 60 -8.31 3.67 22.44
N GLU A 61 -9.06 4.73 22.14
CA GLU A 61 -9.26 5.26 20.79
C GLU A 61 -7.95 5.79 20.20
N GLU A 62 -7.14 6.49 20.99
CA GLU A 62 -5.82 6.96 20.57
C GLU A 62 -4.87 5.80 20.32
N LYS A 63 -4.87 4.77 21.20
CA LYS A 63 -4.09 3.54 21.02
C LYS A 63 -4.44 2.87 19.68
N MET A 64 -5.74 2.69 19.41
CA MET A 64 -6.25 2.10 18.17
C MET A 64 -5.85 2.93 16.94
N ALA A 65 -6.01 4.25 17.01
CA ALA A 65 -5.68 5.16 15.91
C ALA A 65 -4.18 5.19 15.61
N ALA A 66 -3.33 5.26 16.64
CA ALA A 66 -1.87 5.27 16.49
C ALA A 66 -1.35 3.96 15.88
N LEU A 67 -1.86 2.81 16.34
CA LEU A 67 -1.49 1.51 15.80
C LEU A 67 -1.88 1.39 14.33
N ARG A 68 -3.10 1.82 13.99
CA ARG A 68 -3.61 1.81 12.62
C ARG A 68 -2.77 2.68 11.72
N LYS A 69 -2.55 3.94 12.09
CA LYS A 69 -1.74 4.90 11.34
C LYS A 69 -0.35 4.34 11.06
N TYR A 70 0.28 3.74 12.06
CA TYR A 70 1.58 3.11 11.89
C TYR A 70 1.53 1.96 10.87
N ARG A 71 0.56 1.05 10.99
CA ARG A 71 0.45 -0.10 10.07
C ARG A 71 0.08 0.29 8.65
N GLU A 72 -0.77 1.30 8.47
CA GLU A 72 -1.08 1.87 7.15
C GLU A 72 0.16 2.50 6.53
N ASP A 73 0.95 3.29 7.28
CA ASP A 73 2.24 3.82 6.81
C ASP A 73 3.23 2.72 6.40
N ARG A 74 3.32 1.63 7.18
CA ARG A 74 4.15 0.47 6.80
C ARG A 74 3.70 -0.18 5.51
N TYR A 75 2.39 -0.25 5.26
CA TYR A 75 1.83 -0.77 4.01
C TYR A 75 2.13 0.15 2.83
N GLU A 76 1.97 1.46 2.98
CA GLU A 76 2.31 2.43 1.93
C GLU A 76 3.80 2.37 1.55
N LYS A 77 4.70 2.22 2.53
CA LYS A 77 6.14 2.02 2.29
C LYS A 77 6.44 0.71 1.57
N LEU A 78 5.70 -0.35 1.89
CA LEU A 78 5.80 -1.62 1.17
C LEU A 78 5.37 -1.46 -0.30
N LEU A 79 4.27 -0.76 -0.57
CA LEU A 79 3.81 -0.48 -1.94
C LEU A 79 4.89 0.28 -2.73
N ASP A 80 5.48 1.32 -2.15
CA ASP A 80 6.53 2.11 -2.79
C ASP A 80 7.73 1.23 -3.19
N ALA A 81 8.23 0.41 -2.27
CA ALA A 81 9.34 -0.50 -2.53
C ALA A 81 9.00 -1.55 -3.61
N VAL A 82 7.76 -2.06 -3.63
CA VAL A 82 7.30 -3.02 -4.64
C VAL A 82 7.18 -2.35 -6.01
N TYR A 83 6.65 -1.14 -6.08
CA TYR A 83 6.51 -0.38 -7.33
C TYR A 83 7.88 -0.07 -7.93
N GLU A 84 8.81 0.44 -7.12
CA GLU A 84 10.17 0.73 -7.55
C GLU A 84 10.84 -0.53 -8.11
N ARG A 85 10.78 -1.66 -7.38
CA ARG A 85 11.34 -2.94 -7.85
C ARG A 85 10.72 -3.44 -9.16
N ARG A 86 9.44 -3.12 -9.40
CA ARG A 86 8.72 -3.47 -10.64
C ARG A 86 8.96 -2.49 -11.79
N GLY A 87 9.68 -1.38 -11.56
CA GLY A 87 9.85 -0.31 -12.53
C GLY A 87 8.56 0.48 -12.76
N TRP A 88 7.79 0.69 -11.70
CA TRP A 88 6.53 1.44 -11.72
C TRP A 88 6.71 2.78 -10.99
N ASN A 89 5.92 3.79 -11.35
CA ASN A 89 5.88 5.05 -10.62
C ASN A 89 5.09 4.92 -9.30
N LYS A 90 5.04 5.99 -8.49
CA LYS A 90 4.36 5.99 -7.18
C LYS A 90 2.85 5.74 -7.25
N ASN A 91 2.24 5.90 -8.43
CA ASN A 91 0.84 5.58 -8.67
C ASN A 91 0.62 4.12 -9.12
N GLY A 92 1.67 3.29 -9.09
CA GLY A 92 1.62 1.89 -9.46
C GLY A 92 1.46 1.65 -10.96
N VAL A 93 1.96 2.56 -11.80
CA VAL A 93 1.90 2.46 -13.27
C VAL A 93 3.30 2.13 -13.80
N PRO A 94 3.47 1.11 -14.67
CA PRO A 94 4.77 0.84 -15.31
C PRO A 94 5.32 2.07 -16.03
N THR A 95 6.60 2.37 -15.82
CA THR A 95 7.22 3.52 -16.47
C THR A 95 7.50 3.22 -17.95
N ILE A 96 7.44 4.23 -18.81
CA ILE A 96 7.80 4.08 -20.24
C ILE A 96 9.24 3.56 -20.38
N GLU A 97 10.16 4.06 -19.56
CA GLU A 97 11.55 3.60 -19.53
C GLU A 97 11.64 2.10 -19.22
N HIS A 98 10.92 1.64 -18.20
CA HIS A 98 10.90 0.23 -17.84
C HIS A 98 10.32 -0.63 -18.95
N LEU A 99 9.22 -0.18 -19.59
CA LEU A 99 8.59 -0.91 -20.70
C LEU A 99 9.55 -1.08 -21.89
N LYS A 100 10.28 -0.02 -22.27
CA LYS A 100 11.33 -0.11 -23.31
C LYS A 100 12.43 -1.08 -22.93
N LYS A 101 12.96 -0.98 -21.70
CA LYS A 101 14.02 -1.86 -21.18
C LYS A 101 13.64 -3.34 -21.26
N ILE A 102 12.36 -3.66 -21.05
CA ILE A 102 11.89 -5.04 -21.10
C ILE A 102 11.28 -5.42 -22.46
N GLY A 103 11.33 -4.60 -23.50
CA GLY A 103 10.72 -4.89 -24.82
C GLY A 103 9.20 -5.05 -24.77
N MET A 104 8.53 -4.17 -24.02
CA MET A 104 7.06 -4.08 -23.89
C MET A 104 6.57 -2.67 -24.24
N ASP A 105 7.33 -1.91 -25.01
CA ASP A 105 7.00 -0.60 -25.55
C ASP A 105 6.09 -0.68 -26.78
N LEU A 106 5.11 -1.60 -26.74
CA LEU A 106 4.07 -1.71 -27.75
C LEU A 106 3.27 -0.39 -27.79
N PRO A 107 2.97 0.18 -28.97
CA PRO A 107 2.27 1.46 -29.09
C PRO A 107 0.99 1.55 -28.25
N GLU A 108 0.20 0.47 -28.22
CA GLU A 108 -1.07 0.39 -27.50
C GLU A 108 -0.88 0.41 -25.96
N LEU A 109 0.26 -0.08 -25.47
CA LEU A 109 0.59 -0.02 -24.05
C LEU A 109 1.10 1.36 -23.67
N ILE A 110 1.93 1.96 -24.53
CA ILE A 110 2.45 3.32 -24.33
C ILE A 110 1.32 4.34 -24.31
N GLU A 111 0.35 4.22 -25.21
CA GLU A 111 -0.83 5.09 -25.25
C GLU A 111 -1.58 5.12 -23.90
N VAL A 112 -1.76 3.96 -23.27
CA VAL A 112 -2.47 3.83 -21.99
C VAL A 112 -1.68 4.44 -20.84
N VAL A 113 -0.35 4.23 -20.78
CA VAL A 113 0.44 4.65 -19.61
C VAL A 113 0.97 6.07 -19.69
N LYS A 114 1.13 6.64 -20.90
CA LYS A 114 1.67 7.98 -21.14
C LYS A 114 0.98 9.11 -20.36
N PRO A 115 -0.36 9.18 -20.25
CA PRO A 115 -1.02 10.24 -19.47
C PRO A 115 -0.89 10.06 -17.95
N LEU A 116 -0.32 8.95 -17.48
CA LEU A 116 -0.21 8.58 -16.07
C LEU A 116 1.23 8.51 -15.56
N GLN A 117 2.20 8.98 -16.37
CA GLN A 117 3.62 8.94 -16.04
C GLN A 117 4.00 9.98 -15.00
#